data_AF-A0A1D2VAY2-F1
#
_entry.id   AF-A0A1D2VAY2-F1
#
_cell.length_a   1.000
_cell.length_b   1.000
_cell.length_c   1.000
_cell.angle_alpha   90.00
_cell.angle_beta   90.00
_cell.angle_gamma   90.00
#
_symmetry.space_group_name_H-M   'P 1'
#
loop_
_entity.id
_entity.type
_entity.pdbx_description
1 polymer ?
#
loop_
_entity_poly.entity_id
_entity_poly.type
_entity_poly.pdbx_seq_one_letter_code
_entity_poly.pdbx_strand_id
1 'polypeptide(L)'
;MIKNGINQVIRFNMNNYSRNINRKICNCEILKQLPKDKQINYEKSLKGTKVNYYKHLLIFSNKSGKDWPSRLEMDPESIISSFNLFKRKIISNLHPVLISEISLIDYHQNESTSDIDKFKAILYPNNLIFPRLMKNNDNIQEFMKNYLRPDNFNEIENKISSENNNFFAFEKKKLITKSKNNVNCNREKVKNISKEKPQKEINLEHYKNKNGMILICGHLKRDIRCGLYGPILLDEFAKELESRKLLFDEKNNPKGIKIGLISHVGGHAVSRKIMIQLAPNQKADNKYY
;
A
#
# COMPACT_ATOMS: atom_id res chain seq x y z
N MET A 1 3.63 13.79 39.94
CA MET A 1 2.69 12.71 39.56
C MET A 1 1.46 13.33 38.91
N ILE A 2 1.40 13.43 37.58
CA ILE A 2 0.13 13.52 36.84
C ILE A 2 0.34 12.68 35.56
N LYS A 3 0.04 11.39 35.67
CA LYS A 3 -0.14 10.48 34.53
C LYS A 3 -1.54 10.74 34.02
N ASN A 4 -1.71 11.29 32.82
CA ASN A 4 -2.96 11.22 32.07
C ASN A 4 -2.63 11.06 30.58
N GLY A 5 -2.30 9.82 30.21
CA GLY A 5 -2.23 9.40 28.81
C GLY A 5 -3.64 9.28 28.26
N ILE A 6 -3.93 10.04 27.22
CA ILE A 6 -5.20 10.03 26.50
C ILE A 6 -5.26 8.73 25.68
N ASN A 7 -5.69 7.64 26.32
CA ASN A 7 -6.18 6.44 25.65
C ASN A 7 -7.66 6.64 25.31
N GLN A 8 -7.97 7.42 24.28
CA GLN A 8 -9.31 7.40 23.69
C GLN A 8 -9.36 6.33 22.60
N VAL A 9 -9.93 5.18 22.95
CA VAL A 9 -10.40 4.19 21.98
C VAL A 9 -11.56 4.84 21.22
N ILE A 10 -11.34 5.20 19.94
CA ILE A 10 -12.42 5.66 19.06
C ILE A 10 -13.29 4.45 18.72
N ARG A 11 -14.30 4.18 19.55
CA ARG A 11 -15.38 3.24 19.22
C ARG A 11 -16.31 3.90 18.22
N PHE A 12 -16.17 3.58 16.94
CA PHE A 12 -17.22 3.86 15.95
C PHE A 12 -18.39 2.89 16.16
N ASN A 13 -19.31 3.24 17.06
CA ASN A 13 -20.54 2.47 17.23
C ASN A 13 -21.53 2.89 16.14
N MET A 14 -21.50 2.22 14.98
CA MET A 14 -22.44 2.49 13.89
C MET A 14 -23.91 2.14 14.23
N ASN A 15 -24.18 1.51 15.39
CA ASN A 15 -25.54 1.09 15.77
C ASN A 15 -26.37 2.15 16.51
N ASN A 16 -25.76 3.23 17.00
CA ASN A 16 -26.48 4.25 17.78
C ASN A 16 -26.96 5.46 16.97
N TYR A 17 -26.91 5.39 15.63
CA TYR A 17 -27.32 6.49 14.75
C TYR A 17 -28.83 6.69 14.64
N SER A 18 -29.62 6.30 15.64
CA SER A 18 -31.08 6.50 15.66
C SER A 18 -31.53 7.02 17.03
N ARG A 19 -31.25 8.28 17.31
CA ARG A 19 -31.99 9.16 18.24
C ARG A 19 -31.37 10.56 18.13
N ASN A 20 -32.15 11.52 17.64
CA ASN A 20 -31.83 12.96 17.56
C ASN A 20 -30.87 13.45 16.49
N ILE A 21 -31.23 13.25 15.22
CA ILE A 21 -30.81 14.16 14.14
C ILE A 21 -32.09 14.61 13.43
N ASN A 22 -32.26 15.93 13.31
CA ASN A 22 -33.13 16.55 12.31
C ASN A 22 -32.60 16.11 10.93
N ARG A 23 -32.98 14.90 10.49
CA ARG A 23 -32.42 14.20 9.33
C ARG A 23 -32.94 14.83 8.05
N LYS A 24 -32.22 15.81 7.51
CA LYS A 24 -32.15 15.96 6.06
C LYS A 24 -31.07 15.01 5.53
N ILE A 25 -31.54 13.97 4.84
CA ILE A 25 -30.80 13.01 4.00
C ILE A 25 -30.12 11.87 4.78
N CYS A 26 -30.90 10.85 5.12
CA CYS A 26 -30.36 9.50 5.24
C CYS A 26 -30.12 8.99 3.81
N ASN A 27 -28.86 8.95 3.38
CA ASN A 27 -28.47 8.79 1.98
C ASN A 27 -28.58 7.32 1.49
N CYS A 28 -29.75 6.71 1.65
CA CYS A 28 -30.06 5.36 1.18
C CYS A 28 -30.10 5.25 -0.36
N GLU A 29 -30.01 6.37 -1.09
CA GLU A 29 -30.08 6.42 -2.55
C GLU A 29 -28.81 5.92 -3.24
N ILE A 30 -27.64 5.98 -2.58
CA ILE A 30 -26.38 5.47 -3.17
C ILE A 30 -26.43 3.95 -3.39
N LEU A 31 -27.15 3.20 -2.54
CA LEU A 31 -27.37 1.78 -2.76
C LEU A 31 -28.16 1.52 -4.06
N LYS A 32 -29.04 2.46 -4.45
CA LYS A 32 -29.76 2.42 -5.73
C LYS A 32 -28.87 2.77 -6.92
N GLN A 33 -27.81 3.56 -6.71
CA GLN A 33 -26.82 3.90 -7.74
C GLN A 33 -25.84 2.76 -8.05
N LEU A 34 -25.77 1.73 -7.19
CA LEU A 34 -24.95 0.56 -7.45
C LEU A 34 -25.63 -0.40 -8.44
N PRO A 35 -24.90 -0.90 -9.45
CA PRO A 35 -25.36 -2.01 -10.28
C PRO A 35 -25.81 -3.21 -9.43
N LYS A 36 -26.86 -3.92 -9.86
CA LYS A 36 -27.44 -5.07 -9.11
C LYS A 36 -26.41 -6.17 -8.85
N ASP A 37 -25.47 -6.37 -9.78
CA ASP A 37 -24.37 -7.33 -9.71
C ASP A 37 -23.21 -6.87 -8.81
N LYS A 38 -23.19 -5.58 -8.41
CA LYS A 38 -22.12 -4.98 -7.60
C LYS A 38 -22.61 -4.55 -6.22
N GLN A 39 -23.63 -5.21 -5.70
CA GLN A 39 -24.06 -5.02 -4.32
C GLN A 39 -22.98 -5.48 -3.33
N ILE A 40 -23.06 -4.97 -2.11
CA ILE A 40 -22.14 -5.36 -1.04
C ILE A 40 -22.56 -6.77 -0.60
N ASN A 41 -21.64 -7.73 -0.66
CA ASN A 41 -21.86 -9.05 -0.10
C ASN A 41 -21.58 -9.00 1.41
N TYR A 42 -22.62 -9.11 2.23
CA TYR A 42 -22.53 -9.09 3.69
C TYR A 42 -22.27 -10.48 4.31
N GLU A 43 -22.43 -11.55 3.53
CA GLU A 43 -22.36 -12.94 4.00
C GLU A 43 -20.95 -13.54 3.86
N LYS A 44 -20.17 -13.03 2.90
CA LYS A 44 -18.83 -13.54 2.63
C LYS A 44 -17.86 -13.11 3.73
N SER A 45 -17.22 -14.10 4.37
CA SER A 45 -16.19 -13.85 5.38
C SER A 45 -15.03 -13.02 4.83
N LEU A 46 -14.56 -12.07 5.65
CA LEU A 46 -13.36 -11.27 5.37
C LEU A 46 -12.06 -12.03 5.67
N LYS A 47 -12.12 -13.15 6.40
CA LYS A 47 -10.93 -13.91 6.81
C LYS A 47 -10.21 -14.48 5.58
N GLY A 48 -8.90 -14.27 5.50
CA GLY A 48 -8.07 -14.77 4.39
C GLY A 48 -8.25 -14.02 3.05
N THR A 49 -9.02 -12.93 3.02
CA THR A 49 -9.25 -12.16 1.78
C THR A 49 -8.16 -11.12 1.48
N LYS A 50 -7.20 -10.95 2.40
CA LYS A 50 -6.08 -10.00 2.27
C LYS A 50 -4.76 -10.75 2.21
N VAL A 51 -3.93 -10.34 1.25
CA VAL A 51 -2.51 -10.71 1.22
C VAL A 51 -1.80 -9.97 2.37
N ASN A 52 -0.95 -10.68 3.10
CA ASN A 52 -0.08 -10.05 4.08
C ASN A 52 1.13 -9.47 3.35
N TYR A 53 1.21 -8.15 3.24
CA TYR A 53 2.30 -7.47 2.53
C TYR A 53 3.48 -7.23 3.45
N TYR A 54 4.69 -7.50 2.95
CA TYR A 54 5.95 -7.18 3.63
C TYR A 54 6.15 -5.67 3.78
N LYS A 55 5.86 -4.91 2.71
CA LYS A 55 5.85 -3.45 2.71
C LYS A 55 4.62 -2.91 2.00
N HIS A 56 4.23 -1.70 2.39
CA HIS A 56 3.26 -0.89 1.66
C HIS A 56 3.85 0.49 1.37
N LEU A 57 4.07 0.78 0.09
CA LEU A 57 4.51 2.08 -0.39
C LEU A 57 3.29 2.90 -0.82
N LEU A 58 3.09 4.04 -0.16
CA LEU A 58 2.05 5.01 -0.50
C LEU A 58 2.68 6.16 -1.27
N ILE A 59 2.21 6.42 -2.47
CA ILE A 59 2.71 7.49 -3.33
C ILE A 59 1.66 8.59 -3.37
N PHE A 60 2.07 9.81 -3.07
CA PHE A 60 1.17 10.97 -3.15
C PHE A 60 0.83 11.29 -4.61
N SER A 61 -0.46 11.49 -4.87
CA SER A 61 -1.02 11.78 -6.18
C SER A 61 -1.77 13.12 -6.14
N ASN A 62 -1.66 13.88 -7.23
CA ASN A 62 -2.45 15.09 -7.45
C ASN A 62 -3.83 14.76 -8.04
N LYS A 63 -4.04 13.53 -8.50
CA LYS A 63 -5.30 13.05 -9.04
C LYS A 63 -6.22 12.64 -7.89
N SER A 64 -7.53 12.84 -8.08
CA SER A 64 -8.54 12.32 -7.16
C SER A 64 -8.87 10.86 -7.49
N GLY A 65 -9.49 10.15 -6.55
CA GLY A 65 -9.85 8.74 -6.72
C GLY A 65 -10.78 8.45 -7.91
N LYS A 66 -11.55 9.45 -8.34
CA LYS A 66 -12.40 9.41 -9.54
C LYS A 66 -11.59 9.44 -10.85
N ASP A 67 -10.43 10.09 -10.83
CA ASP A 67 -9.63 10.36 -12.02
C ASP A 67 -8.64 9.24 -12.30
N TRP A 68 -8.27 8.45 -11.28
CA TRP A 68 -7.39 7.29 -11.42
C TRP A 68 -7.88 6.30 -12.48
N PRO A 69 -6.99 5.81 -13.38
CA PRO A 69 -7.31 4.75 -14.32
C PRO A 69 -7.51 3.42 -13.61
N SER A 70 -8.35 2.54 -14.19
CA SER A 70 -8.70 1.24 -13.60
C SER A 70 -7.51 0.36 -13.22
N ARG A 71 -6.37 0.51 -13.91
CA ARG A 71 -5.12 -0.23 -13.67
C ARG A 71 -3.94 0.76 -13.63
N LEU A 72 -3.65 1.31 -12.45
CA LEU A 72 -2.53 2.23 -12.24
C LEU A 72 -1.19 1.61 -12.63
N GLU A 73 -1.05 0.29 -12.53
CA GLU A 73 0.19 -0.43 -12.88
C GLU A 73 0.48 -0.46 -14.40
N MET A 74 -0.52 -0.08 -15.22
CA MET A 74 -0.44 -0.02 -16.68
C MET A 74 -0.55 1.42 -17.21
N ASP A 75 -0.74 2.40 -16.32
CA ASP A 75 -0.86 3.80 -16.70
C ASP A 75 0.53 4.44 -16.84
N PRO A 76 0.95 4.85 -18.05
CA PRO A 76 2.26 5.46 -18.26
C PRO A 76 2.46 6.77 -17.50
N GLU A 77 1.39 7.47 -17.13
CA GLU A 77 1.46 8.69 -16.31
C GLU A 77 1.62 8.37 -14.82
N SER A 78 1.23 7.17 -14.38
CA SER A 78 1.37 6.76 -12.99
C SER A 78 2.79 6.30 -12.72
N ILE A 79 3.38 6.86 -11.67
CA ILE A 79 4.68 6.41 -11.13
C ILE A 79 4.66 4.93 -10.71
N ILE A 80 3.48 4.37 -10.38
CA ILE A 80 3.35 2.94 -10.06
C ILE A 80 3.78 2.07 -11.24
N SER A 81 3.52 2.50 -12.48
CA SER A 81 3.93 1.75 -13.67
C SER A 81 5.45 1.61 -13.75
N SER A 82 6.20 2.65 -13.38
CA SER A 82 7.68 2.64 -13.34
C SER A 82 8.22 1.63 -12.33
N PHE A 83 7.59 1.49 -11.15
CA PHE A 83 7.94 0.43 -10.19
C PHE A 83 7.63 -0.97 -10.75
N ASN A 84 6.55 -1.11 -11.50
CA ASN A 84 6.11 -2.40 -12.05
C ASN A 84 7.11 -3.00 -13.05
N LEU A 85 7.87 -2.15 -13.76
CA LEU A 85 8.96 -2.56 -14.66
C LEU A 85 10.02 -3.43 -13.96
N PHE A 86 10.33 -3.10 -12.70
CA PHE A 86 11.40 -3.74 -11.94
C PHE A 86 10.91 -4.71 -10.87
N LYS A 87 9.60 -4.68 -10.55
CA LYS A 87 8.99 -5.45 -9.46
C LYS A 87 9.34 -6.94 -9.52
N ARG A 88 9.23 -7.57 -10.70
CA ARG A 88 9.55 -9.00 -10.88
C ARG A 88 11.03 -9.34 -10.73
N LYS A 89 11.93 -8.38 -10.93
CA LYS A 89 13.39 -8.58 -10.84
C LYS A 89 13.93 -8.29 -9.44
N ILE A 90 13.32 -7.35 -8.73
CA ILE A 90 13.86 -6.81 -7.48
C ILE A 90 13.10 -7.33 -6.25
N ILE A 91 11.78 -7.51 -6.35
CA ILE A 91 10.95 -7.91 -5.21
C ILE A 91 10.78 -9.42 -5.19
N SER A 92 11.10 -10.03 -4.04
CA SER A 92 10.91 -11.47 -3.82
C SER A 92 9.43 -11.81 -3.69
N ASN A 93 9.02 -12.95 -4.24
CA ASN A 93 7.66 -13.48 -4.08
C ASN A 93 7.30 -13.78 -2.61
N LEU A 94 8.30 -14.06 -1.76
CA LEU A 94 8.10 -14.29 -0.33
C LEU A 94 7.90 -13.00 0.47
N HIS A 95 8.26 -11.86 -0.12
CA HIS A 95 8.20 -10.55 0.51
C HIS A 95 7.36 -9.60 -0.35
N PRO A 96 6.03 -9.85 -0.47
CA PRO A 96 5.18 -9.11 -1.39
C PRO A 96 5.09 -7.64 -0.97
N VAL A 97 5.25 -6.73 -1.94
CA VAL A 97 5.13 -5.28 -1.72
C VAL A 97 3.90 -4.73 -2.43
N LEU A 98 3.07 -4.02 -1.67
CA LEU A 98 1.95 -3.25 -2.20
C LEU A 98 2.41 -1.82 -2.49
N ILE A 99 2.01 -1.30 -3.65
CA ILE A 99 2.23 0.10 -4.02
C ILE A 99 0.87 0.69 -4.32
N SER A 100 0.55 1.84 -3.71
CA SER A 100 -0.75 2.50 -3.86
C SER A 100 -0.58 3.99 -4.04
N GLU A 101 -1.49 4.62 -4.78
CA GLU A 101 -1.58 6.08 -4.82
C GLU A 101 -2.50 6.56 -3.72
N ILE A 102 -2.18 7.72 -3.14
CA ILE A 102 -3.00 8.39 -2.13
C ILE A 102 -3.23 9.85 -2.51
N SER A 103 -4.41 10.35 -2.17
CA SER A 103 -4.79 11.76 -2.35
C SER A 103 -5.32 12.26 -1.01
N LEU A 104 -4.54 13.09 -0.31
CA LEU A 104 -4.93 13.64 0.99
C LEU A 104 -5.65 14.98 0.82
N ILE A 105 -6.59 15.29 1.71
CA ILE A 105 -7.30 16.58 1.69
C ILE A 105 -6.32 17.74 1.89
N ASP A 106 -5.34 17.59 2.78
CA ASP A 106 -4.34 18.60 3.11
C ASP A 106 -3.15 18.62 2.13
N TYR A 107 -3.19 17.82 1.06
CA TYR A 107 -2.09 17.74 0.11
C TYR A 107 -2.35 18.61 -1.11
N HIS A 108 -1.76 19.80 -1.09
CA HIS A 108 -1.64 20.68 -2.25
C HIS A 108 -0.20 20.65 -2.73
N GLN A 109 0.06 20.11 -3.93
CA GLN A 109 1.36 20.35 -4.55
C GLN A 109 1.39 21.81 -5.03
N ASN A 110 2.28 22.61 -4.45
CA ASN A 110 2.77 23.80 -5.12
C ASN A 110 3.75 23.30 -6.18
N GLU A 111 3.28 23.10 -7.41
CA GLU A 111 4.11 22.66 -8.53
C GLU A 111 5.14 23.76 -8.86
N SER A 112 6.30 23.71 -8.21
CA SER A 112 7.47 24.41 -8.72
C SER A 112 7.99 23.64 -9.94
N THR A 113 8.51 24.35 -10.95
CA THR A 113 9.11 23.71 -12.14
C THR A 113 10.22 22.71 -11.80
N SER A 114 10.82 22.82 -10.61
CA SER A 114 11.85 21.90 -10.10
C SER A 114 11.32 20.55 -9.58
N ASP A 115 10.00 20.39 -9.44
CA ASP A 115 9.34 19.23 -8.82
C ASP A 115 8.71 18.24 -9.81
N ILE A 116 8.69 18.57 -11.09
CA ILE A 116 7.99 17.78 -12.11
C ILE A 116 8.47 16.32 -12.18
N ASP A 117 9.77 16.12 -11.97
CA ASP A 117 10.43 14.80 -12.01
C ASP A 117 10.50 14.11 -10.65
N LYS A 118 9.77 14.62 -9.65
CA LYS A 118 9.88 14.14 -8.28
C LYS A 118 8.53 13.74 -7.71
N PHE A 119 8.54 12.86 -6.72
CA PHE A 119 7.33 12.39 -6.04
C PHE A 119 7.58 12.20 -4.55
N LYS A 120 6.51 12.32 -3.77
CA LYS A 120 6.51 12.09 -2.34
C LYS A 120 5.95 10.70 -2.06
N ALA A 121 6.54 9.99 -1.10
CA ALA A 121 6.05 8.67 -0.69
C ALA A 121 6.13 8.43 0.81
N ILE A 122 5.35 7.47 1.30
CA ILE A 122 5.43 6.93 2.66
C ILE A 122 5.62 5.42 2.59
N LEU A 123 6.57 4.90 3.36
CA LEU A 123 6.85 3.47 3.46
C LEU A 123 6.41 2.90 4.81
N TYR A 124 5.56 1.88 4.75
CA TYR A 124 5.15 1.06 5.90
C TYR A 124 5.79 -0.33 5.84
N PRO A 125 6.07 -0.96 7.00
CA PRO A 125 5.76 -0.51 8.38
C PRO A 125 6.81 0.45 8.98
N ASN A 126 7.89 0.77 8.27
CA ASN A 126 8.97 1.62 8.79
C ASN A 126 8.50 3.04 9.15
N ASN A 127 7.35 3.46 8.63
CA ASN A 127 6.71 4.75 8.86
C ASN A 127 7.65 5.92 8.48
N LEU A 128 8.28 5.79 7.31
CA LEU A 128 9.23 6.75 6.75
C LEU A 128 8.55 7.56 5.64
N ILE A 129 8.71 8.88 5.67
CA ILE A 129 8.32 9.78 4.60
C ILE A 129 9.55 10.11 3.77
N PHE A 130 9.43 9.91 2.47
CA PHE A 130 10.37 10.37 1.47
C PHE A 130 9.78 11.62 0.82
N PRO A 131 10.24 12.83 1.17
CA PRO A 131 9.64 14.07 0.69
C PRO A 131 9.81 14.23 -0.83
N ARG A 132 10.90 13.69 -1.38
CA ARG A 132 11.38 14.07 -2.71
C ARG A 132 12.21 12.95 -3.36
N LEU A 133 11.53 11.96 -3.95
CA LEU A 133 12.13 10.88 -4.74
C LEU A 133 12.11 11.22 -6.23
N MET A 134 13.16 10.87 -6.97
CA MET A 134 13.19 11.07 -8.43
C MET A 134 12.45 9.97 -9.18
N LYS A 135 11.69 10.34 -10.22
CA LYS A 135 10.90 9.42 -11.06
C LYS A 135 11.73 8.59 -12.06
N ASN A 136 13.04 8.83 -12.18
CA ASN A 136 13.88 8.08 -13.12
C ASN A 136 14.13 6.63 -12.68
N ASN A 137 14.45 5.78 -13.65
CA ASN A 137 14.61 4.34 -13.45
C ASN A 137 15.72 3.97 -12.47
N ASP A 138 16.83 4.71 -12.45
CA ASP A 138 17.97 4.38 -11.58
C ASP A 138 17.63 4.64 -10.11
N ASN A 139 17.01 5.77 -9.80
CA ASN A 139 16.58 6.11 -8.45
C ASN A 139 15.47 5.17 -7.96
N ILE A 140 14.53 4.80 -8.83
CA ILE A 140 13.48 3.84 -8.47
C ILE A 140 14.10 2.48 -8.15
N GLN A 141 15.00 1.96 -9.00
CA GLN A 141 15.66 0.68 -8.75
C GLN A 141 16.46 0.69 -7.45
N GLU A 142 17.22 1.75 -7.21
CA GLU A 142 18.02 1.91 -6.00
C GLU A 142 17.14 1.99 -4.76
N PHE A 143 16.07 2.78 -4.80
CA PHE A 143 15.07 2.82 -3.73
C PHE A 143 14.45 1.44 -3.47
N MET A 144 14.08 0.71 -4.52
CA MET A 144 13.49 -0.62 -4.38
C MET A 144 14.47 -1.61 -3.73
N LYS A 145 15.76 -1.57 -4.12
CA LYS A 145 16.79 -2.44 -3.54
C LYS A 145 17.02 -2.14 -2.06
N ASN A 146 17.09 -0.85 -1.69
CA ASN A 146 17.49 -0.43 -0.35
C ASN A 146 16.33 -0.44 0.65
N TYR A 147 15.07 -0.27 0.21
CA TYR A 147 13.94 -0.06 1.11
C TYR A 147 12.80 -1.09 0.97
N LEU A 148 12.68 -1.78 -0.16
CA LEU A 148 11.56 -2.69 -0.43
C LEU A 148 11.94 -4.17 -0.32
N ARG A 149 13.21 -4.50 -0.08
CA ARG A 149 13.71 -5.86 0.15
C ARG A 149 14.12 -6.06 1.62
N PRO A 150 14.10 -7.30 2.13
CA PRO A 150 14.80 -7.64 3.37
C PRO A 150 16.32 -7.47 3.24
N ASP A 151 16.99 -7.11 4.33
CA ASP A 151 18.45 -6.91 4.36
C ASP A 151 19.22 -8.17 3.93
N ASN A 152 18.73 -9.36 4.32
CA ASN A 152 19.36 -10.65 3.99
C ASN A 152 18.89 -11.23 2.65
N PHE A 153 18.43 -10.39 1.71
CA PHE A 153 17.80 -10.86 0.47
C PHE A 153 18.68 -11.85 -0.30
N ASN A 154 19.96 -11.55 -0.49
CA ASN A 154 20.87 -12.39 -1.27
C ASN A 154 21.09 -13.75 -0.61
N GLU A 155 21.12 -13.81 0.71
CA GLU A 155 21.20 -15.08 1.45
C GLU A 155 19.93 -15.92 1.31
N ILE A 156 18.76 -15.26 1.35
CA ILE A 156 17.46 -15.90 1.20
C ILE A 156 17.30 -16.48 -0.20
N GLU A 157 17.65 -15.74 -1.26
CA GLU A 157 17.60 -16.26 -2.64
C GLU A 157 18.61 -17.38 -2.89
N ASN A 158 19.81 -17.28 -2.32
CA ASN A 158 20.82 -18.34 -2.43
C ASN A 158 20.37 -19.63 -1.72
N LYS A 159 19.72 -19.52 -0.55
CA LYS A 159 19.12 -20.68 0.13
C LYS A 159 18.00 -21.31 -0.69
N ILE A 160 17.05 -20.51 -1.20
CA ILE A 160 15.92 -21.00 -2.01
C ILE A 160 16.40 -21.66 -3.30
N SER A 161 17.38 -21.08 -3.99
CA SER A 161 17.95 -21.69 -5.20
C SER A 161 18.69 -23.00 -4.89
N SER A 162 19.41 -23.08 -3.77
CA SER A 162 20.06 -24.31 -3.32
C SER A 162 19.06 -25.41 -2.92
N GLU A 163 17.95 -25.05 -2.26
CA GLU A 163 16.89 -25.99 -1.85
C GLU A 163 16.05 -26.45 -3.05
N ASN A 164 15.72 -25.56 -3.98
CA ASN A 164 15.04 -25.91 -5.22
C ASN A 164 15.92 -26.83 -6.08
N ASN A 165 17.24 -26.58 -6.16
CA ASN A 165 18.18 -27.48 -6.84
C ASN A 165 18.21 -28.87 -6.19
N ASN A 166 18.11 -28.94 -4.86
CA ASN A 166 18.01 -30.22 -4.15
C ASN A 166 16.66 -30.90 -4.41
N PHE A 167 15.54 -30.17 -4.42
CA PHE A 167 14.21 -30.72 -4.72
C PHE A 167 14.13 -31.28 -6.15
N PHE A 168 14.65 -30.56 -7.15
CA PHE A 168 14.76 -31.06 -8.52
C PHE A 168 15.74 -32.23 -8.66
N ALA A 169 16.77 -32.32 -7.80
CA ALA A 169 17.65 -33.50 -7.75
C ALA A 169 16.95 -34.74 -7.15
N PHE A 170 16.06 -34.54 -6.18
CA PHE A 170 15.21 -35.60 -5.62
C PHE A 170 14.15 -36.08 -6.62
N GLU A 171 13.51 -35.19 -7.38
CA GLU A 171 12.57 -35.60 -8.43
C GLU A 171 13.26 -36.26 -9.63
N LYS A 172 14.47 -35.83 -10.00
CA LYS A 172 15.29 -36.53 -11.01
C LYS A 172 15.64 -37.95 -10.58
N LYS A 173 15.97 -38.20 -9.31
CA LYS A 173 16.21 -39.58 -8.81
C LYS A 173 14.96 -40.47 -8.88
N LYS A 174 13.75 -39.90 -8.81
CA LYS A 174 12.49 -40.65 -8.93
C LYS A 174 12.10 -40.94 -10.39
N LEU A 175 12.63 -40.18 -11.35
CA LEU A 175 12.41 -40.37 -12.79
C LEU A 175 13.53 -41.17 -13.50
N ILE A 176 14.70 -41.34 -12.88
CA ILE A 176 15.86 -42.05 -13.48
C ILE A 176 15.76 -43.59 -13.42
N THR A 177 14.71 -44.18 -12.83
CA THR A 177 14.48 -45.65 -12.95
C THR A 177 13.73 -46.06 -14.21
N LYS A 178 13.34 -45.15 -15.10
CA LYS A 178 12.80 -45.51 -16.42
C LYS A 178 13.34 -44.61 -17.54
N SER A 179 13.86 -45.27 -18.57
CA SER A 179 14.44 -44.77 -19.82
C SER A 179 15.93 -44.42 -19.76
N LYS A 180 16.74 -45.36 -20.27
CA LYS A 180 17.96 -45.04 -21.00
C LYS A 180 17.52 -44.28 -22.25
N ASN A 181 18.03 -43.07 -22.45
CA ASN A 181 18.40 -42.58 -23.78
C ASN A 181 19.34 -41.37 -23.64
N ASN A 182 20.48 -41.49 -24.30
CA ASN A 182 21.55 -40.52 -24.35
C ASN A 182 21.06 -39.23 -25.01
N VAL A 183 21.05 -38.14 -24.24
CA VAL A 183 21.14 -36.79 -24.80
C VAL A 183 22.30 -36.10 -24.13
N ASN A 184 23.39 -35.99 -24.87
CA ASN A 184 24.59 -35.28 -24.49
C ASN A 184 24.31 -33.78 -24.60
N CYS A 185 24.11 -33.10 -23.47
CA CYS A 185 24.00 -31.64 -23.45
C CYS A 185 25.23 -31.09 -22.72
N ASN A 186 26.14 -30.52 -23.51
CA ASN A 186 27.40 -29.95 -23.07
C ASN A 186 27.16 -28.93 -21.95
N ARG A 187 27.72 -29.20 -20.77
CA ARG A 187 27.86 -28.21 -19.70
C ARG A 187 28.97 -27.24 -20.10
N GLU A 188 28.61 -26.14 -20.74
CA GLU A 188 29.48 -24.98 -20.73
C GLU A 188 29.59 -24.47 -19.30
N LYS A 189 30.83 -24.42 -18.80
CA LYS A 189 31.18 -23.88 -17.49
C LYS A 189 30.77 -22.40 -17.45
N VAL A 190 29.68 -22.09 -16.74
CA VAL A 190 29.39 -20.71 -16.34
C VAL A 190 30.50 -20.29 -15.39
N LYS A 191 31.42 -19.48 -15.92
CA LYS A 191 32.51 -18.84 -15.19
C LYS A 191 31.92 -18.02 -14.05
N ASN A 192 32.55 -18.14 -12.88
CA ASN A 192 32.31 -17.32 -11.69
C ASN A 192 32.22 -15.84 -12.08
N ILE A 193 31.02 -15.27 -11.98
CA ILE A 193 30.85 -13.82 -12.12
C ILE A 193 31.31 -13.18 -10.81
N SER A 194 32.34 -12.37 -11.00
CA SER A 194 33.01 -11.49 -10.06
C SER A 194 32.08 -10.81 -9.06
N LYS A 195 32.52 -10.80 -7.80
CA LYS A 195 32.04 -9.96 -6.69
C LYS A 195 31.64 -8.57 -7.21
N GLU A 196 30.35 -8.23 -7.14
CA GLU A 196 29.88 -6.89 -7.46
C GLU A 196 30.54 -5.87 -6.52
N LYS A 197 31.09 -4.80 -7.11
CA LYS A 197 31.65 -3.64 -6.39
C LYS A 197 30.53 -2.94 -5.60
N PRO A 198 30.85 -2.30 -4.46
CA PRO A 198 29.85 -1.63 -3.62
C PRO A 198 29.13 -0.54 -4.44
N GLN A 199 27.81 -0.69 -4.58
CA GLN A 199 26.94 0.29 -5.21
C GLN A 199 26.97 1.57 -4.37
N LYS A 200 27.11 2.71 -5.05
CA LYS A 200 27.23 4.04 -4.45
C LYS A 200 25.91 4.33 -3.71
N GLU A 201 25.90 4.26 -2.38
CA GLU A 201 24.73 4.55 -1.57
C GLU A 201 24.24 5.98 -1.86
N ILE A 202 23.13 6.09 -2.58
CA ILE A 202 22.42 7.36 -2.72
C ILE A 202 21.76 7.62 -1.37
N ASN A 203 22.23 8.63 -0.64
CA ASN A 203 21.59 9.05 0.60
C ASN A 203 20.24 9.70 0.28
N LEU A 204 19.18 8.89 0.28
CA LEU A 204 17.81 9.35 0.07
C LEU A 204 17.30 10.02 1.35
N GLU A 205 17.03 11.32 1.28
CA GLU A 205 16.44 12.07 2.40
C GLU A 205 15.10 11.46 2.81
N HIS A 206 14.93 11.21 4.11
CA HIS A 206 13.71 10.68 4.67
C HIS A 206 13.58 11.02 6.15
N TYR A 207 12.35 11.06 6.66
CA TYR A 207 12.07 11.32 8.08
C TYR A 207 10.88 10.50 8.58
N LYS A 208 10.74 10.38 9.90
CA LYS A 208 9.63 9.63 10.51
C LYS A 208 8.31 10.39 10.34
N ASN A 209 7.28 9.69 9.86
CA ASN A 209 5.92 10.21 9.88
C ASN A 209 5.43 10.34 11.34
N LYS A 210 5.02 11.54 11.74
CA LYS A 210 4.53 11.83 13.09
C LYS A 210 3.00 11.82 13.20
N ASN A 211 2.31 11.77 12.06
CA ASN A 211 0.85 11.88 11.98
C ASN A 211 0.20 10.50 11.81
N GLY A 212 -0.98 10.34 12.41
CA GLY A 212 -1.88 9.26 12.02
C GLY A 212 -2.48 9.54 10.64
N MET A 213 -2.88 8.50 9.94
CA MET A 213 -3.52 8.57 8.63
C MET A 213 -4.76 7.69 8.57
N ILE A 214 -5.85 8.24 8.05
CA ILE A 214 -7.03 7.49 7.64
C ILE A 214 -7.12 7.54 6.12
N LEU A 215 -7.11 6.37 5.48
CA LEU A 215 -7.08 6.23 4.04
C LEU A 215 -8.25 5.39 3.57
N ILE A 216 -9.10 5.97 2.75
CA ILE A 216 -10.37 5.35 2.33
C ILE A 216 -10.27 5.01 0.86
N CYS A 217 -10.59 3.76 0.48
CA CYS A 217 -10.51 3.39 -0.93
C CYS A 217 -11.53 4.18 -1.77
N GLY A 218 -11.04 5.01 -2.69
CA GLY A 218 -11.84 5.89 -3.54
C GLY A 218 -11.76 5.58 -5.04
N HIS A 219 -11.23 4.42 -5.42
CA HIS A 219 -10.83 4.11 -6.80
C HIS A 219 -12.03 3.72 -7.70
N LEU A 220 -12.67 4.71 -8.32
CA LEU A 220 -13.92 4.55 -9.07
C LEU A 220 -13.82 3.59 -10.27
N LYS A 221 -12.84 3.80 -11.16
CA LYS A 221 -12.69 3.02 -12.39
C LYS A 221 -12.28 1.56 -12.14
N ARG A 222 -11.77 1.25 -10.95
CA ARG A 222 -11.47 -0.12 -10.51
C ARG A 222 -12.66 -0.80 -9.84
N ASP A 223 -13.32 -0.08 -8.92
CA ASP A 223 -14.50 -0.56 -8.21
C ASP A 223 -15.46 0.60 -7.97
N ILE A 224 -16.63 0.55 -8.62
CA ILE A 224 -17.67 1.58 -8.51
C ILE A 224 -18.10 1.82 -7.06
N ARG A 225 -18.11 0.78 -6.21
CA ARG A 225 -18.46 0.93 -4.80
C ARG A 225 -17.46 1.82 -4.08
N CYS A 226 -16.16 1.64 -4.35
CA CYS A 226 -15.12 2.47 -3.77
C CYS A 226 -15.25 3.92 -4.24
N GLY A 227 -15.49 4.12 -5.54
CA GLY A 227 -15.66 5.47 -6.08
C GLY A 227 -16.89 6.22 -5.57
N LEU A 228 -18.00 5.52 -5.30
CA LEU A 228 -19.21 6.14 -4.75
C LEU A 228 -19.13 6.35 -3.24
N TYR A 229 -18.69 5.35 -2.46
CA TYR A 229 -18.65 5.45 -1.00
C TYR A 229 -17.42 6.19 -0.46
N GLY A 230 -16.29 6.10 -1.15
CA GLY A 230 -15.02 6.64 -0.68
C GLY A 230 -15.11 8.13 -0.33
N PRO A 231 -15.59 9.00 -1.24
CA PRO A 231 -15.75 10.44 -0.97
C PRO A 231 -16.73 10.74 0.16
N ILE A 232 -17.84 10.00 0.25
CA ILE A 232 -18.85 10.22 1.30
C ILE A 232 -18.29 9.88 2.67
N LEU A 233 -17.60 8.74 2.78
CA LEU A 233 -16.92 8.37 4.02
C LEU A 233 -15.83 9.38 4.34
N LEU A 234 -15.05 9.83 3.35
CA LEU A 234 -14.03 10.84 3.54
C LEU A 234 -14.60 12.11 4.18
N ASP A 235 -15.69 12.64 3.63
CA ASP A 235 -16.34 13.86 4.14
C ASP A 235 -16.85 13.67 5.58
N GLU A 236 -17.51 12.55 5.87
CA GLU A 236 -18.04 12.28 7.20
C GLU A 236 -16.94 12.06 8.25
N PHE A 237 -15.88 11.32 7.90
CA PHE A 237 -14.74 11.17 8.79
C PHE A 237 -14.00 12.50 9.00
N ALA A 238 -13.87 13.34 7.98
CA ALA A 238 -13.24 14.66 8.11
C ALA A 238 -14.02 15.55 9.08
N LYS A 239 -15.35 15.63 8.94
CA LYS A 239 -16.23 16.37 9.87
C LYS A 239 -16.12 15.87 11.30
N GLU A 240 -16.13 14.56 11.50
CA GLU A 240 -15.98 13.96 12.84
C GLU A 240 -14.60 14.27 13.45
N LEU A 241 -13.52 14.16 12.68
CA LEU A 241 -12.18 14.51 13.13
C LEU A 241 -12.06 16.00 13.48
N GLU A 242 -12.66 16.87 12.67
CA GLU A 242 -12.67 18.31 12.90
C GLU A 242 -13.44 18.68 14.17
N SER A 243 -14.65 18.15 14.35
CA SER A 243 -15.48 18.38 15.54
C SER A 243 -14.78 17.98 16.85
N ARG A 244 -13.87 17.00 16.78
CA ARG A 244 -13.07 16.49 17.89
C ARG A 244 -11.70 17.15 18.01
N LYS A 245 -11.37 18.12 17.15
CA LYS A 245 -10.04 18.77 17.06
C LYS A 245 -8.90 17.77 16.84
N LEU A 246 -9.18 16.69 16.11
CA LEU A 246 -8.22 15.63 15.77
C LEU A 246 -7.74 15.72 14.32
N LEU A 247 -8.44 16.45 13.45
CA LEU A 247 -8.03 16.64 12.05
C LEU A 247 -6.70 17.38 11.97
N PHE A 248 -5.81 16.93 11.08
CA PHE A 248 -4.54 17.61 10.80
C PHE A 248 -4.80 19.01 10.24
N ASP A 249 -4.10 19.98 10.83
CA ASP A 249 -4.01 21.35 10.33
C ASP A 249 -2.59 21.83 10.60
N GLU A 250 -1.91 22.38 9.60
CA GLU A 250 -0.49 22.76 9.73
C GLU A 250 -0.23 23.80 10.84
N LYS A 251 -1.16 24.73 11.05
CA LYS A 251 -1.02 25.84 12.00
C LYS A 251 -1.61 25.50 13.36
N ASN A 252 -2.81 24.92 13.37
CA ASN A 252 -3.64 24.72 14.56
C ASN A 252 -3.46 23.33 15.18
N ASN A 253 -3.18 22.31 14.36
CA ASN A 253 -3.05 20.92 14.83
C ASN A 253 -2.02 20.11 14.00
N PRO A 254 -0.72 20.45 14.07
CA PRO A 254 0.31 19.83 13.23
C PRO A 254 0.54 18.34 13.55
N LYS A 255 0.03 17.86 14.68
CA LYS A 255 0.07 16.44 15.10
C LYS A 255 -1.26 15.71 14.83
N GLY A 256 -2.22 16.36 14.18
CA GLY A 256 -3.51 15.78 13.87
C GLY A 256 -3.42 14.61 12.88
N ILE A 257 -4.56 13.97 12.68
CA ILE A 257 -4.75 12.84 11.79
C ILE A 257 -4.97 13.38 10.38
N LYS A 258 -4.12 12.95 9.44
CA LYS A 258 -4.30 13.22 8.02
C LYS A 258 -5.35 12.25 7.46
N ILE A 259 -6.16 12.70 6.51
CA ILE A 259 -7.19 11.85 5.91
C ILE A 259 -7.26 12.06 4.40
N GLY A 260 -7.51 10.97 3.67
CA GLY A 260 -7.54 10.99 2.22
C GLY A 260 -8.08 9.73 1.57
N LEU A 261 -8.05 9.74 0.25
CA LEU A 261 -8.35 8.57 -0.58
C LEU A 261 -7.10 7.76 -0.86
N ILE A 262 -7.27 6.44 -1.01
CA ILE A 262 -6.25 5.52 -1.49
C ILE A 262 -6.76 4.75 -2.72
N SER A 263 -5.84 4.38 -3.61
CA SER A 263 -6.13 3.48 -4.71
C SER A 263 -6.54 2.09 -4.19
N HIS A 264 -7.12 1.27 -5.07
CA HIS A 264 -7.71 0.00 -4.66
C HIS A 264 -6.70 -0.94 -3.98
N VAL A 265 -6.85 -1.12 -2.66
CA VAL A 265 -6.09 -2.08 -1.86
C VAL A 265 -6.88 -3.39 -1.82
N GLY A 266 -6.40 -4.38 -2.58
CA GLY A 266 -7.14 -5.58 -2.98
C GLY A 266 -7.98 -6.28 -1.91
N GLY A 267 -9.04 -6.94 -2.35
CA GLY A 267 -9.99 -7.75 -1.58
C GLY A 267 -11.23 -7.99 -2.44
N HIS A 268 -11.80 -9.20 -2.37
CA HIS A 268 -13.03 -9.50 -3.11
C HIS A 268 -14.20 -8.70 -2.57
N ALA A 269 -15.35 -8.78 -3.27
CA ALA A 269 -16.63 -8.05 -3.17
C ALA A 269 -17.33 -7.89 -1.79
N VAL A 270 -16.55 -7.80 -0.72
CA VAL A 270 -16.93 -7.67 0.68
C VAL A 270 -16.41 -6.31 1.15
N SER A 271 -17.34 -5.38 1.34
CA SER A 271 -17.26 -4.14 2.12
C SER A 271 -16.02 -3.23 1.99
N ARG A 272 -16.32 -1.96 1.63
CA ARG A 272 -15.70 -0.69 2.07
C ARG A 272 -14.42 -0.85 2.93
N LYS A 273 -13.25 -0.66 2.32
CA LYS A 273 -11.97 -0.71 3.05
C LYS A 273 -11.54 0.69 3.46
N ILE A 274 -11.51 0.89 4.77
CA ILE A 274 -10.83 1.99 5.44
C ILE A 274 -9.53 1.40 5.96
N MET A 275 -8.41 1.98 5.55
CA MET A 275 -7.10 1.69 6.12
C MET A 275 -6.83 2.76 7.17
N ILE A 276 -6.79 2.35 8.43
CA ILE A 276 -6.45 3.23 9.56
C ILE A 276 -5.02 2.92 9.94
N GLN A 277 -4.15 3.90 9.77
CA GLN A 277 -2.77 3.82 10.19
C GLN A 277 -2.56 4.83 11.31
N LEU A 278 -2.27 4.34 12.51
CA LEU A 278 -2.06 5.22 13.65
C LEU A 278 -0.61 5.71 13.71
N ALA A 279 -0.42 6.91 14.28
CA ALA A 279 0.91 7.44 14.55
C ALA A 279 1.68 6.48 15.49
N PRO A 280 3.02 6.46 15.49
CA PRO A 280 3.84 5.57 16.34
C PRO A 280 3.51 5.58 17.83
N ASN A 281 2.91 6.67 18.33
CA ASN A 281 2.55 6.85 19.74
C ASN A 281 1.04 6.68 20.02
N GLN A 282 0.25 6.28 19.03
CA GLN A 282 -1.17 5.99 19.16
C GLN A 282 -1.35 4.47 19.03
N LYS A 283 -1.45 3.77 20.16
CA LYS A 283 -1.74 2.34 20.17
C LYS A 283 -3.20 2.12 19.74
N ALA A 284 -3.42 1.40 18.65
CA ALA A 284 -4.70 0.71 18.43
C ALA A 284 -4.69 -0.55 19.28
N ASP A 285 -5.71 -0.74 20.10
CA ASP A 285 -5.97 -2.06 20.65
C ASP A 285 -6.24 -3.02 19.48
N ASN A 286 -5.43 -4.07 19.35
CA ASN A 286 -5.46 -5.12 18.31
C ASN A 286 -6.75 -5.99 18.33
N LYS A 287 -7.88 -5.48 18.78
CA LYS A 287 -9.11 -6.26 19.02
C LYS A 287 -10.03 -6.42 17.82
N TYR A 288 -9.73 -5.84 16.66
CA TYR A 288 -10.68 -5.78 15.53
C TYR A 288 -10.05 -6.00 14.15
N TYR A 289 -9.14 -6.98 14.04
CA TYR A 289 -8.78 -7.61 12.76
C TYR A 289 -9.50 -8.95 12.59
#